data_AF-A0ABD0RHG9-F1
#
_entry.id   AF-A0ABD0RHG9-F1
#
_cell.length_a   1.000
_cell.length_b   1.000
_cell.length_c   1.000
_cell.angle_alpha   90.00
_cell.angle_beta   90.00
_cell.angle_gamma   90.00
#
_symmetry.space_group_name_H-M   'P 1'
#
loop_
_entity.id
_entity.type
_entity.pdbx_description
1 polymer ?
#
loop_
_entity_poly.entity_id
_entity_poly.type
_entity_poly.pdbx_seq_one_letter_code
_entity_poly.pdbx_strand_id
1 'polypeptide(L)' 'QIVTEMAGLLSAMDFVQKNLTDEELADWKRRQQIACIGGPPNICLDRLET' A
#
# COMPACT_ATOMS: atom_id res chain seq x y z
N GLN A 1 -6.06 -18.74 -24.09
CA GLN A 1 -5.40 -19.12 -22.84
C GLN A 1 -4.63 -17.93 -22.24
N ILE A 2 -3.61 -17.39 -22.93
CA ILE A 2 -2.83 -16.22 -22.45
C ILE A 2 -3.70 -15.00 -22.10
N VAL A 3 -4.68 -14.64 -22.95
CA VAL A 3 -5.56 -13.48 -22.69
C VAL A 3 -6.37 -13.66 -21.39
N THR A 4 -6.84 -14.87 -21.11
CA THR A 4 -7.58 -15.19 -19.88
C THR A 4 -6.68 -15.14 -18.65
N GLU A 5 -5.43 -15.61 -18.78
CA GLU A 5 -4.42 -15.51 -17.73
C GLU A 5 -4.05 -14.05 -17.44
N MET A 6 -3.89 -13.21 -18.47
CA MET A 6 -3.67 -11.77 -18.30
C MET A 6 -4.85 -11.07 -17.63
N ALA A 7 -6.09 -11.42 -17.98
CA ALA A 7 -7.26 -10.87 -17.31
C ALA A 7 -7.30 -11.25 -15.82
N GLY A 8 -6.99 -12.50 -15.49
CA GLY A 8 -6.88 -12.96 -14.10
C GLY A 8 -5.77 -12.23 -13.33
N LEU A 9 -4.61 -12.02 -13.96
CA LEU A 9 -3.52 -11.26 -13.37
C LEU A 9 -3.92 -9.80 -13.09
N LEU A 10 -4.59 -9.14 -14.03
CA LEU A 10 -5.08 -7.76 -13.84
C LEU A 10 -6.06 -7.66 -12.67
N SER A 11 -6.98 -8.62 -12.52
CA SER A 11 -7.89 -8.64 -11.37
C SER A 11 -7.16 -8.85 -10.05
N ALA A 12 -6.14 -9.72 -10.01
CA ALA A 12 -5.33 -9.91 -8.82
C ALA A 12 -4.51 -8.65 -8.49
N MET A 13 -3.94 -7.98 -9.50
CA MET A 13 -3.21 -6.73 -9.33
C MET A 13 -4.10 -5.62 -8.81
N ASP A 14 -5.33 -5.46 -9.32
CA ASP A 14 -6.28 -4.46 -8.82
C ASP A 14 -6.61 -4.67 -7.34
N PHE A 15 -6.81 -5.92 -6.91
CA PHE A 15 -7.02 -6.24 -5.51
C PHE A 15 -5.80 -5.89 -4.63
N VAL A 16 -4.60 -6.32 -5.03
CA VAL A 16 -3.37 -6.04 -4.28
C VAL A 16 -3.06 -4.55 -4.25
N GLN A 17 -3.26 -3.85 -5.37
CA GLN A 17 -3.05 -2.41 -5.48
C GLN A 17 -3.93 -1.65 -4.50
N LYS A 18 -5.22 -1.98 -4.42
CA LYS A 18 -6.16 -1.35 -3.48
C LYS A 18 -5.72 -1.55 -2.03
N ASN A 19 -5.34 -2.76 -1.64
CA ASN A 19 -4.86 -2.99 -0.27
C ASN A 19 -3.58 -2.17 0.01
N LEU A 20 -2.65 -2.11 -0.94
CA LEU A 20 -1.42 -1.33 -0.78
C LEU A 20 -1.69 0.17 -0.65
N THR A 21 -2.58 0.73 -1.46
CA THR A 21 -2.83 2.19 -1.49
C THR A 21 -3.83 2.67 -0.44
N ASP A 22 -4.90 1.93 -0.26
CA ASP A 22 -6.06 2.39 0.51
C ASP A 22 -5.95 1.99 1.98
N GLU A 23 -5.21 0.90 2.28
CA GLU A 23 -4.97 0.44 3.64
C GLU A 23 -3.55 0.80 4.10
N GLU A 24 -2.53 0.14 3.55
CA GLU A 24 -1.16 0.25 4.08
C GLU A 24 -0.56 1.67 3.95
N LEU A 25 -0.73 2.30 2.79
CA LEU A 25 -0.29 3.68 2.58
C LEU A 25 -1.13 4.69 3.37
N ALA A 26 -2.42 4.44 3.57
CA ALA A 26 -3.28 5.29 4.41
C ALA A 26 -2.84 5.23 5.89
N ASP A 27 -2.54 4.03 6.39
CA ASP A 27 -2.03 3.82 7.74
C ASP A 27 -0.65 4.44 7.94
N TRP A 28 0.22 4.37 6.94
CA TRP A 28 1.49 5.09 6.96
C TRP A 28 1.29 6.61 7.04
N LYS A 29 0.39 7.18 6.22
CA LYS A 29 0.07 8.62 6.28
C LYS A 29 -0.44 9.02 7.67
N ARG A 30 -1.26 8.16 8.30
CA ARG A 30 -1.74 8.39 9.66
C ARG A 30 -0.61 8.39 10.68
N ARG A 31 0.31 7.42 10.61
CA ARG A 31 1.51 7.38 11.45
C ARG A 31 2.40 8.61 11.26
N GLN A 32 2.53 9.08 10.02
CA GLN A 32 3.27 10.30 9.70
C GLN A 32 2.68 11.52 10.42
N GLN A 33 1.37 11.73 10.35
CA GLN A 33 0.70 12.83 11.06
C GLN A 33 0.96 12.78 12.58
N ILE A 34 0.92 11.58 13.16
CA ILE A 34 1.19 11.37 14.59
C ILE A 34 2.64 11.72 14.92
N ALA A 35 3.60 11.25 14.12
CA ALA A 35 5.01 11.56 14.32
C ALA A 35 5.29 13.07 14.21
N CYS A 36 4.64 13.77 13.28
CA CYS A 36 4.80 15.23 13.10
C CYS A 36 4.40 16.06 14.33
N ILE A 37 3.53 15.55 15.20
CA ILE A 37 3.12 16.23 16.43
C ILE A 37 3.82 15.70 17.70
N GLY A 38 4.93 14.96 17.53
CA GLY A 38 5.72 14.41 18.64
C GLY A 38 5.32 13.00 19.10
N GLY A 39 4.49 12.30 18.33
CA GLY A 39 4.22 10.88 18.55
C GLY A 39 5.36 9.97 18.05
N PRO A 40 5.20 8.63 18.17
CA PRO A 40 6.26 7.68 17.83
C PRO A 40 6.70 7.76 16.35
N PRO A 41 8.01 7.85 16.05
CA PRO A 41 8.53 8.05 14.69
C PRO A 41 8.60 6.73 13.90
N ASN A 42 7.48 6.00 13.78
CA ASN A 42 7.39 4.79 12.97
C ASN A 42 6.91 5.14 11.55
N ILE A 43 7.78 5.75 10.74
CA ILE A 43 7.44 6.32 9.41
C ILE A 43 8.40 5.91 8.30
N CYS A 44 9.24 4.90 8.51
CA CYS A 44 10.10 4.33 7.45
C CYS A 44 9.25 3.82 6.27
N LEU A 45 9.68 4.13 5.05
CA LEU A 45 8.95 3.86 3.80
C LEU A 45 9.41 2.58 3.08
N ASP A 46 10.53 1.98 3.49
CA ASP A 46 11.20 0.89 2.76
C ASP A 46 10.23 -0.25 2.36
N ARG A 47 9.29 -0.61 3.25
CA ARG A 47 8.30 -1.66 3.00
C ARG A 47 7.17 -1.29 2.02
N LEU A 48 6.92 0.01 1.80
CA LEU A 48 5.93 0.52 0.85
C LEU A 48 6.53 0.85 -0.51
N GLU A 49 7.84 1.12 -0.56
CA GLU A 49 8.57 1.42 -1.80
C GLU A 49 8.95 0.17 -2.60
N THR A 50 8.98 -1.01 -1.94
CA THR A 50 9.36 -2.29 -2.53
C THR A 50 8.15 -3.07 -3.03
#